data_AF-A0A7J2YZP3-F1
#
_entry.id   AF-A0A7J2YZP3-F1
#
_cell.length_a   1.000
_cell.length_b   1.000
_cell.length_c   1.000
_cell.angle_alpha   90.00
_cell.angle_beta   90.00
_cell.angle_gamma   90.00
#
_symmetry.space_group_name_H-M   'P 1'
#
loop_
_entity.id
_entity.type
_entity.pdbx_description
1 polymer ?
#
loop_
_entity_poly.entity_id
_entity_poly.type
_entity_poly.pdbx_seq_one_letter_code
_entity_poly.pdbx_strand_id
1 'polypeptide(L)' 'MEGENLKFCGNCDSHNCYDYPTKVFCSTRHAQNLNPIVDTLWHCDNWNQVSQECYCVREAQKAKNNFETQR' A
#
# COMPACT_ATOMS: atom_id res chain seq x y z
N MET A 1 19.44 -3.62 13.81
CA MET A 1 18.00 -3.31 13.94
C MET A 1 17.37 -3.86 12.67
N GLU A 2 16.76 -5.04 12.74
CA GLU A 2 15.99 -5.59 11.62
C GLU A 2 14.85 -4.61 11.35
N GLY A 3 14.82 -4.05 10.14
CA GLY A 3 13.79 -3.11 9.73
C GLY A 3 12.43 -3.78 9.88
N GLU A 4 11.61 -3.26 10.78
CA GLU A 4 10.22 -3.69 10.89
C GLU A 4 9.60 -3.60 9.50
N ASN A 5 9.19 -4.73 8.94
CA ASN A 5 8.43 -4.76 7.69
C ASN A 5 7.10 -4.07 7.96
N LEU A 6 7.09 -2.74 7.79
CA LEU A 6 5.92 -1.90 8.01
C LEU A 6 4.77 -2.44 7.16
N LYS A 7 3.62 -2.66 7.82
CA LYS A 7 2.42 -3.16 7.17
C LYS A 7 1.82 -2.05 6.32
N PHE A 8 1.70 -2.30 5.03
CA PHE A 8 1.14 -1.35 4.07
C PHE A 8 0.19 -2.08 3.12
N CYS A 9 -0.86 -1.43 2.69
CA CYS A 9 -1.74 -1.96 1.66
C CYS A 9 -0.95 -2.18 0.37
N GLY A 10 0.11 -1.43 0.09
CA GLY A 10 1.04 -1.70 -1.01
C GLY A 10 1.88 -2.98 -0.89
N ASN A 11 1.92 -3.64 0.26
CA ASN A 11 2.58 -4.94 0.46
C ASN A 11 1.60 -6.00 1.04
N CYS A 12 0.30 -5.82 0.81
CA CYS A 12 -0.75 -6.73 1.25
C CYS A 12 -1.09 -7.74 0.15
N ASP A 13 -1.35 -8.99 0.46
CA ASP A 13 -1.80 -10.00 -0.53
C ASP A 13 -3.07 -9.57 -1.29
N SER A 14 -3.93 -8.76 -0.65
CA SER A 14 -5.18 -8.28 -1.24
C SER A 14 -5.03 -7.03 -2.13
N HIS A 15 -3.81 -6.56 -2.37
CA HIS A 15 -3.57 -5.32 -3.10
C HIS A 15 -3.57 -5.53 -4.62
N ASN A 16 -4.19 -4.59 -5.32
CA ASN A 16 -4.17 -4.51 -6.78
C ASN A 16 -3.79 -3.07 -7.18
N CYS A 17 -3.22 -2.91 -8.36
CA CYS A 17 -2.90 -1.59 -8.90
C CYS A 17 -4.19 -0.78 -9.12
N TYR A 18 -4.18 0.50 -8.73
CA TYR A 18 -5.27 1.45 -9.00
C TYR A 18 -4.74 2.76 -9.56
N ASP A 19 -4.05 3.56 -8.75
CA ASP A 19 -3.40 4.80 -9.16
C ASP A 19 -1.96 4.80 -8.66
N TYR A 20 -1.07 4.29 -9.50
CA TYR A 20 0.30 4.01 -9.10
C TYR A 20 1.16 5.28 -9.02
N PRO A 21 2.00 5.45 -7.97
CA PRO A 21 2.23 4.54 -6.86
C PRO A 21 1.42 4.87 -5.60
N THR A 22 0.53 5.86 -5.61
CA THR A 22 -0.02 6.47 -4.38
C THR A 22 -1.25 5.76 -3.84
N LYS A 23 -2.04 5.08 -4.67
CA LYS A 23 -3.25 4.35 -4.27
C LYS A 23 -3.30 2.93 -4.84
N VAL A 24 -3.86 2.04 -4.03
CA VAL A 24 -4.13 0.65 -4.40
C VAL A 24 -5.62 0.33 -4.25
N PHE A 25 -6.06 -0.67 -5.00
CA PHE A 25 -7.37 -1.28 -4.81
C PHE A 25 -7.24 -2.49 -3.87
N CYS A 26 -7.96 -2.48 -2.77
CA CYS A 26 -8.00 -3.57 -1.80
C CYS A 26 -9.19 -4.49 -2.05
N SER A 27 -8.93 -5.71 -2.54
CA SER A 27 -9.98 -6.69 -2.86
C SER A 27 -10.78 -7.13 -1.62
N THR A 28 -10.13 -7.24 -0.45
CA THR A 28 -10.79 -7.58 0.82
C THR A 28 -11.82 -6.52 1.24
N ARG A 29 -11.49 -5.23 1.13
CA ARG A 29 -12.43 -4.15 1.44
C ARG A 29 -13.59 -4.12 0.45
N HIS A 30 -13.32 -4.37 -0.83
CA HIS A 30 -14.36 -4.51 -1.84
C HIS A 30 -15.34 -5.64 -1.50
N ALA A 31 -14.84 -6.82 -1.14
CA ALA A 31 -15.66 -7.95 -0.73
C ALA A 31 -16.51 -7.68 0.53
N GLN A 32 -16.09 -6.74 1.37
CA GLN A 32 -16.81 -6.30 2.58
C GLN A 32 -17.75 -5.11 2.33
N ASN A 33 -17.96 -4.67 1.08
CA ASN A 33 -18.71 -3.46 0.73
C ASN A 33 -18.17 -2.17 1.40
N LEU A 34 -16.87 -2.13 1.68
CA LEU A 34 -16.16 -0.95 2.17
C LEU A 34 -15.49 -0.23 0.99
N ASN A 35 -15.12 1.04 1.15
CA ASN A 35 -14.36 1.77 0.13
C ASN A 35 -13.03 1.05 -0.16
N PRO A 36 -12.82 0.47 -1.36
CA PRO A 36 -11.66 -0.35 -1.65
C PRO A 36 -10.44 0.44 -2.11
N ILE A 37 -10.59 1.72 -2.45
CA ILE A 37 -9.49 2.57 -2.89
C ILE A 37 -8.83 3.16 -1.65
N VAL A 38 -7.58 2.76 -1.40
CA VAL A 38 -6.83 3.14 -0.19
C VAL A 38 -5.42 3.60 -0.55
N ASP A 39 -4.79 4.37 0.34
CA ASP A 39 -3.41 4.83 0.12
C ASP A 39 -2.42 3.66 0.23
N THR A 40 -1.43 3.65 -0.66
CA THR A 40 -0.42 2.58 -0.72
C THR A 40 0.35 2.43 0.59
N LEU A 41 0.57 3.53 1.32
CA LEU A 41 1.31 3.58 2.59
C LEU A 41 0.40 3.55 3.84
N TRP A 42 -0.88 3.22 3.68
CA TRP A 42 -1.81 2.96 4.79
C TRP A 42 -2.02 1.45 4.96
N HIS A 43 -2.58 0.95 6.07
CA HIS A 43 -2.98 -0.45 6.21
C HIS A 43 -4.32 -0.59 6.92
N CYS A 44 -5.04 -1.69 6.62
CA CYS A 44 -6.26 -2.07 7.35
C CYS A 44 -5.99 -3.23 8.33
N ASP A 45 -6.95 -3.51 9.21
CA ASP A 45 -6.86 -4.62 10.17
C ASP A 45 -6.84 -6.00 9.49
N ASN A 46 -7.38 -6.09 8.27
CA ASN A 46 -7.37 -7.31 7.46
C ASN A 46 -6.12 -7.44 6.58
N TRP A 47 -5.03 -6.74 6.93
CA TRP A 47 -3.77 -6.85 6.20
C TRP A 47 -3.25 -8.29 6.26
N ASN A 48 -2.84 -8.82 5.10
CA ASN A 48 -2.21 -10.13 4.99
C ASN A 48 -0.90 -10.00 4.23
N GLN A 49 0.13 -10.70 4.68
CA GLN A 49 1.47 -10.60 4.08
C GLN A 49 1.46 -11.15 2.65
N VAL A 50 1.96 -10.36 1.70
CA VAL A 50 2.27 -10.85 0.35
C VAL A 50 3.58 -11.64 0.37
N SER A 51 3.61 -12.81 -0.28
CA SER A 51 4.83 -13.62 -0.40
C SER A 51 5.77 -13.14 -1.50
N GLN A 52 5.27 -12.31 -2.42
CA GLN A 52 6.00 -11.80 -3.57
C GLN A 52 6.60 -10.41 -3.28
N GLU A 53 7.79 -10.16 -3.83
CA GLU A 53 8.38 -8.83 -3.79
C GLU A 53 7.52 -7.86 -4.63
N CYS A 54 7.08 -6.76 -4.02
CA CYS A 54 6.30 -5.72 -4.69
C CYS A 54 6.96 -4.34 -4.53
N TYR A 55 6.98 -3.57 -5.62
CA TYR A 55 7.60 -2.24 -5.65
C TYR A 55 6.66 -1.10 -5.27
N CYS A 56 5.36 -1.36 -5.04
CA CYS A 56 4.37 -0.33 -4.71
C CYS A 56 4.77 0.50 -3.48
N VAL A 57 5.19 -0.14 -2.39
CA VAL A 57 5.63 0.56 -1.18
C VAL A 57 6.86 1.43 -1.45
N ARG A 58 7.87 0.88 -2.15
CA ARG A 58 9.11 1.60 -2.46
C ARG A 58 8.85 2.85 -3.28
N GLU A 59 8.06 2.73 -4.35
CA GLU A 59 7.76 3.89 -5.21
C GLU A 59 6.82 4.88 -4.53
N ALA A 60 5.89 4.43 -3.68
CA ALA A 60 5.04 5.32 -2.90
C ALA A 60 5.83 6.15 -1.88
N GLN A 61 6.82 5.54 -1.21
CA GLN A 61 7.74 6.25 -0.31
C GLN A 61 8.56 7.30 -1.05
N LYS A 62 9.11 6.95 -2.24
CA LYS A 62 9.80 7.93 -3.10
C LYS A 62 8.89 9.09 -3.50
N ALA A 63 7.66 8.80 -3.91
CA ALA A 63 6.68 9.82 -4.28
C ALA A 63 6.38 10.77 -3.12
N LYS A 64 6.19 10.24 -1.91
CA LYS A 64 5.97 11.03 -0.69
C LYS A 64 7.18 11.94 -0.38
N ASN A 65 8.39 11.41 -0.41
CA ASN A 65 9.61 12.18 -0.12
C ASN A 65 9.85 13.29 -1.15
N ASN A 66 9.56 13.02 -2.43
CA ASN A 66 9.66 14.01 -3.51
C ASN A 66 8.66 15.16 -3.31
N PHE A 67 7.45 14.86 -2.82
CA PHE A 67 6.46 15.88 -2.46
C PHE A 67 6.91 16.75 -1.28
N GLU A 68 7.55 16.16 -0.27
CA GLU A 68 8.05 16.89 0.89
C GLU A 68 9.25 17.80 0.53
N THR A 69 10.06 17.40 -0.44
CA THR A 69 11.23 18.19 -0.89
C THR A 69 10.85 19.41 -1.73
N GLN A 70 9.65 19.44 -2.31
CA GLN A 70 9.16 20.54 -3.16
C GLN A 70 8.34 21.58 -2.40
N ARG A 71 8.24 21.46 -1.07
CA ARG A 71 7.41 22.32 -0.21
C ARG A 71 8.20 23.41 0.50
#